data_AF-A0A9Y4TSY8-F1
#
_entry.id   AF-A0A9Y4TSY8-F1
#
_cell.length_a   1.000
_cell.length_b   1.000
_cell.length_c   1.000
_cell.angle_alpha   90.00
_cell.angle_beta   90.00
_cell.angle_gamma   90.00
#
_symmetry.space_group_name_H-M   'P 1'
#
loop_
_entity.id
_entity.type
_entity.pdbx_description
1 polymer ?
#
loop_
_entity_poly.entity_id
_entity_poly.type
_entity_poly.pdbx_seq_one_letter_code
_entity_poly.pdbx_strand_id
1 'polypeptide(L)'
;MAAAGCVFHRALSRSRAAANKASSSPAVVCREFLFVVELQRYSRDQGSPVYFPQAVLNGADLYDVTLTDGDCRLQVTLDPGLNRLVERNVLQPGQTLRNAAFSSTMTAPLPACTGAGMQTDSYRLVSVDVADGGPGEDGDGRTGEDCWESLPWFGSSGATAGPLVPLRANRSVFLPLWNNVDYSGQVWREAPPTDEDEDEDEDEDEEQEGRRPTVTVSRLRDSFLSGRRGAIQHQLIVRIINKSHLMYYGRADRNCECPYKAVLELCDRTGSVCAVLWNSVCVSWYRRLKPGDVINVRRFRVKQRYQAEPGDIEISVNSRNPAAQISVLPESSVSPECLPPAPTYSFYNSQQLLDRPHNTTCDVIGLLTFVGRSERIRNGRGAELLEYRWLRLEDGASDQPVMVKLFSTSQPETHLKLHPVSVLVGTRLMLVRAADHSCFYLTNTTNTQVYCTGQGHHSQMSYRRLRPVRRFLQWLRTQDDAAVLSRALIGGFFTYPPPPVSMETYMKECRGEPGLLRVAELQRELDQLCYRERRTFCIQATVTVVTYSRRGEEERCLFWTDRPSSFSPSSSSSPQLSSSLPSTPRSSRPPPSSFSPTSASSAVSRSTPRTPIQTAGSWKRKLLQTDTPKKR
;
A
#
# COMPACT_ATOMS: atom_id res chain seq x y z
N MET A 1 11.80 -35.82 5.78
CA MET A 1 11.59 -35.60 7.23
C MET A 1 12.65 -34.64 7.73
N ALA A 2 12.36 -33.82 8.74
CA ALA A 2 13.38 -32.98 9.38
C ALA A 2 14.47 -33.84 10.04
N ALA A 3 15.72 -33.35 10.06
CA ALA A 3 16.83 -34.10 10.66
C ALA A 3 16.62 -34.26 12.18
N ALA A 4 16.87 -35.46 12.72
CA ALA A 4 16.64 -35.78 14.14
C ALA A 4 17.51 -34.94 15.11
N GLY A 5 18.55 -34.26 14.59
CA GLY A 5 19.44 -33.36 15.33
C GLY A 5 19.21 -31.86 15.08
N CYS A 6 18.19 -31.45 14.31
CA CYS A 6 17.96 -30.03 13.98
C CYS A 6 17.79 -29.16 15.24
N VAL A 7 18.08 -27.86 15.10
CA VAL A 7 18.14 -26.89 16.20
C VAL A 7 16.77 -26.79 16.89
N PHE A 8 15.69 -26.72 16.09
CA PHE A 8 14.33 -26.70 16.63
C PHE A 8 14.00 -27.96 17.44
N HIS A 9 14.47 -29.15 17.03
CA HIS A 9 14.25 -30.38 17.79
C HIS A 9 15.03 -30.37 19.11
N ARG A 10 16.30 -29.94 19.09
CA ARG A 10 17.16 -29.85 20.30
C ARG A 10 16.65 -28.83 21.31
N ALA A 11 16.10 -27.70 20.85
CA ALA A 11 15.51 -26.68 21.71
C ALA A 11 14.10 -27.08 22.19
N LEU A 12 13.17 -27.32 21.27
CA LEU A 12 11.73 -27.33 21.57
C LEU A 12 11.21 -28.68 22.09
N SER A 13 11.86 -29.81 21.79
CA SER A 13 11.41 -31.11 22.34
C SER A 13 11.49 -31.18 23.87
N ARG A 14 12.28 -30.31 24.51
CA ARG A 14 12.34 -30.18 25.98
C ARG A 14 11.09 -29.52 26.58
N SER A 15 10.35 -28.70 25.84
CA SER A 15 9.11 -28.08 26.36
C SER A 15 7.93 -29.04 26.39
N ARG A 16 7.89 -30.04 25.49
CA ARG A 16 6.83 -31.06 25.43
C ARG A 16 6.66 -31.80 26.76
N ALA A 17 7.76 -32.15 27.43
CA ALA A 17 7.73 -32.86 28.71
C ALA A 17 7.11 -32.05 29.88
N ALA A 18 7.04 -30.71 29.76
CA ALA A 18 6.52 -29.83 30.81
C ALA A 18 5.04 -29.45 30.61
N ALA A 19 4.46 -29.67 29.42
CA ALA A 19 3.11 -29.21 29.06
C ALA A 19 1.97 -29.88 29.87
N ASN A 20 2.23 -31.02 30.52
CA ASN A 20 1.27 -31.73 31.36
C ASN A 20 1.04 -31.09 32.75
N LYS A 21 1.54 -29.87 33.01
CA LYS A 21 1.25 -29.10 34.23
C LYS A 21 0.65 -27.74 33.87
N ALA A 22 -0.46 -27.39 34.52
CA ALA A 22 -1.30 -26.23 34.20
C ALA A 22 -0.70 -24.85 34.58
N SER A 23 0.62 -24.71 34.60
CA SER A 23 1.35 -23.45 34.79
C SER A 23 2.08 -23.08 33.51
N SER A 24 2.17 -21.80 33.18
CA SER A 24 2.92 -21.29 32.01
C SER A 24 4.31 -21.93 31.91
N SER A 25 4.55 -22.73 30.88
CA SER A 25 5.86 -23.34 30.63
C SER A 25 6.90 -22.23 30.43
N PRO A 26 8.05 -22.26 31.12
CA PRO A 26 9.08 -21.23 30.94
C PRO A 26 9.54 -21.18 29.48
N ALA A 27 9.85 -19.97 29.00
CA ALA A 27 10.32 -19.77 27.63
C ALA A 27 11.66 -20.49 27.41
N VAL A 28 11.75 -21.24 26.31
CA VAL A 28 12.96 -21.96 25.89
C VAL A 28 13.80 -21.04 25.02
N VAL A 29 15.02 -20.74 25.45
CA VAL A 29 15.96 -19.90 24.69
C VAL A 29 16.78 -20.77 23.73
N CYS A 30 16.60 -20.58 22.44
CA CYS A 30 17.52 -21.03 21.40
C CYS A 30 18.67 -20.02 21.29
N ARG A 31 19.91 -20.47 21.56
CA ARG A 31 21.12 -19.64 21.45
C ARG A 31 21.84 -19.78 20.11
N GLU A 32 21.41 -20.72 19.28
CA GLU A 32 21.96 -20.93 17.95
C GLU A 32 21.35 -19.95 16.95
N PHE A 33 21.99 -19.80 15.80
CA PHE A 33 21.54 -18.89 14.76
C PHE A 33 20.29 -19.44 14.05
N LEU A 34 19.30 -18.58 13.85
CA LEU A 34 18.12 -18.84 13.04
C LEU A 34 18.01 -17.77 11.95
N PHE A 35 17.36 -18.07 10.84
CA PHE A 35 17.14 -17.13 9.74
C PHE A 35 15.65 -16.85 9.55
N VAL A 36 15.29 -15.60 9.26
CA VAL A 36 13.93 -15.21 8.89
C VAL A 36 13.71 -15.56 7.41
N VAL A 37 12.79 -16.47 7.14
CA VAL A 37 12.39 -16.84 5.78
C VAL A 37 11.26 -15.93 5.30
N GLU A 38 10.21 -15.75 6.12
CA GLU A 38 9.01 -15.00 5.73
C GLU A 38 8.40 -14.25 6.92
N LEU A 39 7.76 -13.11 6.64
CA LEU A 39 6.94 -12.35 7.59
C LEU A 39 5.52 -12.17 7.05
N GLN A 40 4.53 -12.67 7.79
CA GLN A 40 3.14 -12.70 7.36
C GLN A 40 2.27 -11.89 8.33
N ARG A 41 1.67 -10.79 7.84
CA ARG A 41 0.84 -9.86 8.61
C ARG A 41 -0.63 -10.26 8.56
N TYR A 42 -1.37 -10.14 9.64
CA TYR A 42 -2.83 -10.29 9.66
C TYR A 42 -3.49 -9.43 10.73
N SER A 43 -4.75 -9.04 10.53
CA SER A 43 -5.48 -8.29 11.56
C SER A 43 -6.09 -9.22 12.61
N ARG A 44 -6.16 -8.72 13.84
CA ARG A 44 -6.89 -9.36 14.94
C ARG A 44 -8.37 -9.55 14.63
N ASP A 45 -8.98 -10.48 15.34
CA ASP A 45 -10.39 -10.85 15.32
C ASP A 45 -10.96 -10.94 16.76
N GLN A 46 -12.20 -11.42 16.91
CA GLN A 46 -12.86 -11.53 18.21
C GLN A 46 -12.21 -12.61 19.11
N GLY A 47 -11.52 -13.60 18.52
CA GLY A 47 -10.80 -14.64 19.25
C GLY A 47 -9.41 -14.23 19.74
N SER A 48 -8.78 -13.26 19.09
CA SER A 48 -7.41 -12.80 19.38
C SER A 48 -7.10 -12.48 20.85
N PRO A 49 -8.01 -11.91 21.68
CA PRO A 49 -7.76 -11.67 23.10
C PRO A 49 -7.51 -12.94 23.94
N VAL A 50 -7.97 -14.12 23.48
CA VAL A 50 -7.70 -15.41 24.14
C VAL A 50 -6.20 -15.74 24.09
N TYR A 51 -5.54 -15.40 22.99
CA TYR A 51 -4.10 -15.61 22.81
C TYR A 51 -3.27 -14.46 23.41
N PHE A 52 -3.78 -13.24 23.35
CA PHE A 52 -3.05 -12.04 23.75
C PHE A 52 -3.94 -11.06 24.55
N PRO A 53 -4.20 -11.32 25.85
CA PRO A 53 -5.08 -10.47 26.65
C PRO A 53 -4.59 -9.01 26.78
N GLN A 54 -3.28 -8.78 26.66
CA GLN A 54 -2.67 -7.43 26.71
C GLN A 54 -2.48 -6.78 25.32
N ALA A 55 -2.72 -7.48 24.20
CA ALA A 55 -2.43 -6.94 22.87
C ALA A 55 -3.29 -5.73 22.47
N VAL A 56 -4.34 -5.38 23.23
CA VAL A 56 -5.15 -4.17 22.98
C VAL A 56 -4.27 -2.92 22.87
N LEU A 57 -3.12 -2.91 23.55
CA LEU A 57 -2.15 -1.81 23.56
C LEU A 57 -1.19 -1.79 22.35
N ASN A 58 -1.01 -2.92 21.64
CA ASN A 58 0.10 -3.13 20.70
C ASN A 58 -0.32 -3.10 19.21
N GLY A 59 -1.31 -2.26 18.89
CA GLY A 59 -1.82 -2.08 17.52
C GLY A 59 -2.92 -3.08 17.10
N ALA A 60 -3.40 -2.97 15.86
CA ALA A 60 -4.47 -3.80 15.32
C ALA A 60 -4.00 -5.11 14.66
N ASP A 61 -2.71 -5.19 14.36
CA ASP A 61 -2.08 -6.24 13.56
C ASP A 61 -1.29 -7.23 14.43
N LEU A 62 -1.20 -8.46 13.94
CA LEU A 62 -0.37 -9.54 14.42
C LEU A 62 0.52 -10.02 13.26
N TYR A 63 1.59 -10.72 13.60
CA TYR A 63 2.56 -11.25 12.64
C TYR A 63 2.89 -12.70 12.98
N ASP A 64 2.86 -13.56 11.97
CA ASP A 64 3.50 -14.87 12.02
C ASP A 64 4.84 -14.78 11.26
N VAL A 65 5.84 -15.51 11.75
CA VAL A 65 7.21 -15.52 11.25
C VAL A 65 7.56 -16.95 10.87
N THR A 66 8.05 -17.16 9.65
CA THR A 66 8.67 -18.43 9.27
C THR A 66 10.16 -18.34 9.52
N LEU A 67 10.67 -19.17 10.42
CA LEU A 67 12.07 -19.27 10.79
C LEU A 67 12.66 -20.56 10.22
N THR A 68 13.96 -20.54 9.90
CA THR A 68 14.73 -21.75 9.60
C THR A 68 16.04 -21.82 10.38
N ASP A 69 16.46 -23.04 10.69
CA ASP A 69 17.79 -23.37 11.20
C ASP A 69 18.73 -23.93 10.12
N GLY A 70 18.25 -23.98 8.86
CA GLY A 70 18.93 -24.62 7.73
C GLY A 70 18.51 -26.08 7.49
N ASP A 71 17.96 -26.77 8.48
CA ASP A 71 17.50 -28.17 8.37
C ASP A 71 15.98 -28.26 8.14
N CYS A 72 15.20 -27.36 8.76
CA CYS A 72 13.75 -27.31 8.64
C CYS A 72 13.18 -25.90 8.83
N ARG A 73 11.88 -25.74 8.57
CA ARG A 73 11.12 -24.50 8.78
C ARG A 73 10.16 -24.62 9.96
N LEU A 74 10.04 -23.56 10.75
CA LEU A 74 9.07 -23.43 11.83
C LEU A 74 8.30 -22.12 11.66
N GLN A 75 6.96 -22.21 11.59
CA GLN A 75 6.09 -21.04 11.70
C GLN A 75 5.82 -20.75 13.18
N VAL A 76 6.04 -19.52 13.62
CA VAL A 76 5.78 -19.06 14.98
C VAL A 76 5.02 -17.75 14.97
N THR A 77 4.16 -17.50 15.95
CA THR A 77 3.57 -16.17 16.11
C THR A 77 4.54 -15.25 16.83
N LEU A 78 4.70 -14.03 16.34
CA LEU A 78 5.46 -12.97 17.00
C LEU A 78 4.68 -12.46 18.22
N ASP A 79 5.31 -12.34 19.39
CA ASP A 79 4.65 -11.66 20.50
C ASP A 79 4.45 -10.18 20.16
N PRO A 80 3.27 -9.59 20.42
CA PRO A 80 2.97 -8.20 20.09
C PRO A 80 3.94 -7.16 20.70
N GLY A 81 4.70 -7.49 21.75
CA GLY A 81 5.79 -6.65 22.24
C GLY A 81 6.93 -6.45 21.22
N LEU A 82 7.11 -7.38 20.29
CA LEU A 82 8.13 -7.35 19.23
C LEU A 82 7.62 -6.74 17.91
N ASN A 83 6.33 -6.40 17.78
CA ASN A 83 5.73 -5.80 16.57
C ASN A 83 6.55 -4.59 16.05
N ARG A 84 7.13 -3.80 16.96
CA ARG A 84 7.97 -2.64 16.62
C ARG A 84 9.20 -2.98 15.78
N LEU A 85 9.74 -4.21 15.88
CA LEU A 85 10.84 -4.65 15.03
C LEU A 85 10.38 -4.79 13.58
N VAL A 86 9.20 -5.37 13.33
CA VAL A 86 8.61 -5.47 11.99
C VAL A 86 8.18 -4.10 11.48
N GLU A 87 7.49 -3.30 12.31
CA GLU A 87 7.02 -1.96 11.92
C GLU A 87 8.15 -1.02 11.49
N ARG A 88 9.34 -1.12 12.10
CA ARG A 88 10.54 -0.37 11.72
C ARG A 88 11.41 -1.07 10.66
N ASN A 89 11.01 -2.26 10.17
CA ASN A 89 11.79 -3.10 9.26
C ASN A 89 13.19 -3.46 9.82
N VAL A 90 13.26 -3.61 11.15
CA VAL A 90 14.40 -4.15 11.90
C VAL A 90 14.33 -5.67 11.97
N LEU A 91 13.12 -6.26 11.93
CA LEU A 91 12.89 -7.68 11.65
C LEU A 91 12.34 -7.80 10.22
N GLN A 92 13.07 -8.46 9.33
CA GLN A 92 12.73 -8.67 7.91
C GLN A 92 13.28 -10.03 7.39
N PRO A 93 12.76 -10.58 6.28
CA PRO A 93 13.34 -11.75 5.60
C PRO A 93 14.84 -11.60 5.31
N GLY A 94 15.54 -12.73 5.28
CA GLY A 94 16.99 -12.82 5.08
C GLY A 94 17.83 -12.55 6.35
N GLN A 95 17.25 -11.98 7.41
CA GLN A 95 18.01 -11.66 8.61
C GLN A 95 18.34 -12.87 9.49
N THR A 96 19.52 -12.78 10.13
CA THR A 96 19.95 -13.70 11.17
C THR A 96 19.47 -13.25 12.55
N LEU A 97 18.96 -14.20 13.32
CA LEU A 97 18.47 -14.08 14.68
C LEU A 97 19.35 -14.91 15.63
N ARG A 98 19.48 -14.45 16.88
CA ARG A 98 20.13 -15.17 17.98
C ARG A 98 19.35 -14.97 19.28
N ASN A 99 19.60 -15.83 20.27
CA ASN A 99 18.94 -15.80 21.59
C ASN A 99 17.39 -15.78 21.50
N ALA A 100 16.84 -16.45 20.49
CA ALA A 100 15.40 -16.51 20.24
C ALA A 100 14.69 -17.32 21.34
N ALA A 101 13.82 -16.67 22.11
CA ALA A 101 13.07 -17.29 23.20
C ALA A 101 11.65 -17.65 22.76
N PHE A 102 11.32 -18.95 22.83
CA PHE A 102 10.04 -19.50 22.43
C PHE A 102 9.20 -19.91 23.64
N SER A 103 7.94 -19.51 23.70
CA SER A 103 6.97 -20.12 24.61
C SER A 103 6.09 -21.13 23.87
N SER A 104 5.87 -22.30 24.49
CA SER A 104 4.81 -23.20 24.04
C SER A 104 3.47 -22.58 24.38
N THR A 105 2.51 -22.68 23.45
CA THR A 105 1.18 -22.10 23.62
C THR A 105 0.13 -23.09 23.19
N MET A 106 -0.94 -23.22 23.97
CA MET A 106 -2.08 -24.03 23.58
C MET A 106 -2.61 -23.57 22.22
N THR A 107 -2.77 -24.51 21.31
CA THR A 107 -3.74 -24.39 20.22
C THR A 107 -5.11 -24.33 20.88
N ALA A 108 -5.79 -23.18 20.83
CA ALA A 108 -7.19 -23.17 21.24
C ALA A 108 -7.97 -24.07 20.27
N PRO A 109 -9.04 -24.74 20.72
CA PRO A 109 -9.94 -25.45 19.83
C PRO A 109 -10.75 -24.43 19.01
N LEU A 110 -10.12 -23.89 17.97
CA LEU A 110 -10.83 -23.25 16.87
C LEU A 110 -11.75 -24.32 16.25
N PRO A 111 -13.01 -23.97 15.89
CA PRO A 111 -13.81 -24.87 15.07
C PRO A 111 -13.03 -25.15 13.79
N ALA A 112 -12.87 -26.44 13.47
CA ALA A 112 -11.85 -26.90 12.54
C ALA A 112 -11.88 -26.14 11.21
N CYS A 113 -10.81 -25.38 10.95
CA CYS A 113 -10.46 -25.05 9.57
C CYS A 113 -10.04 -26.38 8.92
N THR A 114 -10.83 -26.83 7.96
CA THR A 114 -10.64 -28.09 7.21
C THR A 114 -9.29 -28.06 6.50
N GLY A 115 -8.27 -28.67 7.12
CA GLY A 115 -6.89 -28.68 6.62
C GLY A 115 -5.81 -28.62 7.71
N ALA A 116 -6.11 -28.10 8.91
CA ALA A 116 -5.16 -28.08 10.01
C ALA A 116 -5.09 -29.45 10.72
N GLY A 117 -3.98 -30.16 10.58
CA GLY A 117 -3.77 -31.49 11.18
C GLY A 117 -3.90 -31.48 12.71
N MET A 118 -4.49 -32.54 13.26
CA MET A 118 -4.68 -32.70 14.71
C MET A 118 -3.34 -32.64 15.45
N GLN A 119 -3.27 -31.85 16.53
CA GLN A 119 -2.10 -31.70 17.41
C GLN A 119 -0.79 -31.27 16.70
N THR A 120 -0.78 -30.05 16.16
CA THR A 120 0.49 -29.33 15.90
C THR A 120 0.84 -28.46 17.09
N ASP A 121 1.99 -28.68 17.73
CA ASP A 121 2.50 -27.76 18.76
C ASP A 121 2.75 -26.38 18.13
N SER A 122 2.19 -25.33 18.71
CA SER A 122 2.36 -23.97 18.21
C SER A 122 3.14 -23.10 19.19
N TYR A 123 4.15 -22.41 18.66
CA TYR A 123 5.13 -21.65 19.43
C TYR A 123 4.97 -20.15 19.20
N ARG A 124 5.33 -19.37 20.21
CA ARG A 124 5.41 -17.90 20.13
C ARG A 124 6.83 -17.43 20.36
N LEU A 125 7.33 -16.54 19.51
CA LEU A 125 8.61 -15.85 19.71
C LEU A 125 8.40 -14.64 20.65
N VAL A 126 9.02 -14.66 21.82
CA VAL A 126 8.79 -13.68 22.92
C VAL A 126 9.96 -12.68 23.05
N SER A 127 11.18 -13.11 22.77
CA SER A 127 12.35 -12.22 22.68
C SER A 127 13.32 -12.74 21.62
N VAL A 128 14.08 -11.84 21.00
CA VAL A 128 15.10 -12.18 20.02
C VAL A 128 16.10 -11.03 19.89
N ASP A 129 17.37 -11.36 19.68
CA ASP A 129 18.38 -10.40 19.24
C ASP A 129 18.52 -10.53 17.72
N VAL A 130 18.30 -9.44 16.99
CA VAL A 130 18.58 -9.40 15.55
C VAL A 130 20.09 -9.14 15.34
N ALA A 131 20.69 -9.74 14.33
CA ALA A 131 22.06 -9.43 13.94
C ALA A 131 22.12 -8.04 13.31
N ASP A 132 23.10 -7.22 13.74
CA ASP A 132 23.29 -5.87 13.21
C ASP A 132 24.08 -5.94 11.90
N GLY A 133 23.37 -6.31 10.85
CA GLY A 133 23.83 -6.37 9.47
C GLY A 133 22.72 -5.88 8.56
N GLY A 134 23.00 -4.84 7.79
CA GLY A 134 22.16 -4.51 6.63
C GLY A 134 22.22 -5.65 5.60
N PRO A 135 21.40 -5.60 4.53
CA PRO A 135 21.59 -6.48 3.38
C PRO A 135 23.00 -6.24 2.83
N GLY A 136 23.90 -7.19 3.09
CA GLY A 136 25.32 -7.04 2.84
C GLY A 136 25.64 -7.22 1.37
N GLU A 137 25.98 -6.12 0.70
CA GLU A 137 27.02 -6.18 -0.32
C GLU A 137 28.32 -6.60 0.40
N ASP A 138 29.04 -7.58 -0.17
CA ASP A 138 30.27 -8.22 0.32
C ASP A 138 30.15 -9.14 1.57
N GLY A 139 30.06 -10.47 1.36
CA GLY A 139 30.11 -11.45 2.45
C GLY A 139 29.78 -12.91 2.12
N ASP A 140 30.57 -13.55 1.24
CA ASP A 140 30.64 -15.02 1.04
C ASP A 140 29.33 -15.81 0.75
N GLY A 141 28.98 -15.91 -0.53
CA GLY A 141 28.83 -17.23 -1.18
C GLY A 141 27.65 -18.14 -0.80
N ARG A 142 26.77 -17.75 0.13
CA ARG A 142 25.56 -18.52 0.50
C ARG A 142 24.27 -17.73 0.31
N THR A 143 23.98 -17.37 -0.94
CA THR A 143 22.62 -17.08 -1.42
C THR A 143 21.75 -18.34 -1.32
N GLY A 144 21.27 -18.62 -0.11
CA GLY A 144 20.47 -19.80 0.23
C GLY A 144 18.96 -19.60 0.15
N GLU A 145 18.48 -18.41 -0.23
CA GLU A 145 17.05 -18.05 -0.22
C GLU A 145 16.21 -19.04 -1.05
N ASP A 146 16.63 -19.37 -2.28
CA ASP A 146 15.97 -20.36 -3.16
C ASP A 146 15.95 -21.79 -2.56
N CYS A 147 16.81 -22.09 -1.58
CA CYS A 147 16.87 -23.41 -0.96
C CYS A 147 15.91 -23.54 0.24
N TRP A 148 15.61 -22.44 0.94
CA TRP A 148 14.83 -22.46 2.18
C TRP A 148 13.36 -22.87 1.97
N GLU A 149 12.75 -22.53 0.82
CA GLU A 149 11.37 -22.94 0.51
C GLU A 149 11.22 -24.46 0.31
N SER A 150 12.32 -25.17 0.01
CA SER A 150 12.32 -26.63 -0.13
C SER A 150 12.39 -27.37 1.22
N LEU A 151 12.78 -26.68 2.29
CA LEU A 151 13.03 -27.31 3.60
C LEU A 151 11.74 -27.86 4.22
N PRO A 152 11.80 -29.05 4.87
CA PRO A 152 10.63 -29.66 5.50
C PRO A 152 10.12 -28.81 6.67
N TRP A 153 8.81 -28.86 6.92
CA TRP A 153 8.22 -28.24 8.11
C TRP A 153 8.56 -29.05 9.38
N PHE A 154 8.95 -28.36 10.44
CA PHE A 154 9.21 -28.93 11.75
C PHE A 154 7.97 -29.70 12.25
N GLY A 155 8.17 -30.95 12.68
CA GLY A 155 7.09 -31.83 13.14
C GLY A 155 6.21 -32.45 12.05
N SER A 156 6.36 -32.12 10.77
CA SER A 156 5.60 -32.77 9.69
C SER A 156 6.18 -34.14 9.31
N SER A 157 5.32 -35.16 9.29
CA SER A 157 5.66 -36.54 8.93
C SER A 157 5.62 -36.83 7.42
N GLY A 158 5.62 -35.80 6.56
CA GLY A 158 5.75 -35.95 5.10
C GLY A 158 4.49 -35.72 4.27
N ALA A 159 3.40 -35.21 4.86
CA ALA A 159 2.33 -34.61 4.08
C ALA A 159 2.79 -33.25 3.52
N THR A 160 2.41 -32.94 2.28
CA THR A 160 2.49 -31.57 1.74
C THR A 160 1.71 -30.65 2.67
N ALA A 161 2.38 -29.63 3.22
CA ALA A 161 1.71 -28.66 4.07
C ALA A 161 0.61 -27.96 3.27
N GLY A 162 -0.58 -27.86 3.86
CA GLY A 162 -1.66 -27.05 3.30
C GLY A 162 -1.27 -25.56 3.22
N PRO A 163 -2.11 -24.72 2.57
CA PRO A 163 -1.84 -23.29 2.47
C PRO A 163 -1.66 -22.68 3.87
N LEU A 164 -0.63 -21.85 4.03
CA LEU A 164 -0.37 -21.16 5.30
C LEU A 164 -1.54 -20.25 5.65
N VAL A 165 -1.99 -20.34 6.90
CA VAL A 165 -3.07 -19.52 7.47
C VAL A 165 -2.61 -18.88 8.78
N PRO A 166 -3.14 -17.68 9.13
CA PRO A 166 -2.90 -17.03 10.41
C PRO A 166 -3.06 -17.93 11.64
N LEU A 167 -2.02 -18.05 12.46
CA LEU A 167 -1.99 -18.95 13.63
C LEU A 167 -2.90 -18.49 14.78
N ARG A 168 -3.20 -17.18 14.88
CA ARG A 168 -3.88 -16.58 16.06
C ARG A 168 -5.09 -15.71 15.75
N ALA A 169 -5.66 -15.83 14.56
CA ALA A 169 -6.94 -15.21 14.22
C ALA A 169 -7.73 -16.14 13.29
N ASN A 170 -9.05 -16.15 13.38
CA ASN A 170 -9.92 -16.85 12.43
C ASN A 170 -10.00 -16.06 11.10
N ARG A 171 -8.90 -16.11 10.35
CA ARG A 171 -8.70 -15.49 9.05
C ARG A 171 -8.11 -16.54 8.10
N SER A 172 -8.56 -16.60 6.84
CA SER A 172 -8.01 -17.51 5.81
C SER A 172 -7.02 -16.84 4.85
N VAL A 173 -6.66 -15.58 5.10
CA VAL A 173 -5.80 -14.76 4.25
C VAL A 173 -4.92 -13.84 5.08
N PHE A 174 -3.67 -13.67 4.64
CA PHE A 174 -2.77 -12.65 5.16
C PHE A 174 -3.01 -11.29 4.47
N LEU A 175 -2.51 -10.24 5.11
CA LEU A 175 -2.40 -8.88 4.59
C LEU A 175 -1.01 -8.66 3.96
N PRO A 176 -0.86 -7.76 2.99
CA PRO A 176 0.45 -7.21 2.65
C PRO A 176 1.10 -6.57 3.89
N LEU A 177 2.42 -6.70 3.99
CA LEU A 177 3.17 -6.21 5.15
C LEU A 177 3.08 -4.67 5.31
N TRP A 178 3.01 -3.94 4.19
CA TRP A 178 3.16 -2.48 4.16
C TRP A 178 1.89 -1.70 3.79
N ASN A 179 0.83 -2.36 3.31
CA ASN A 179 -0.43 -1.68 2.96
C ASN A 179 -1.66 -2.62 3.15
N ASN A 180 -2.86 -2.06 3.00
CA ASN A 180 -4.14 -2.79 3.15
C ASN A 180 -4.92 -2.92 1.83
N VAL A 181 -4.25 -2.64 0.70
CA VAL A 181 -4.88 -2.47 -0.61
C VAL A 181 -4.47 -3.59 -1.57
N ASP A 182 -3.23 -4.03 -1.52
CA ASP A 182 -2.76 -5.15 -2.33
C ASP A 182 -3.20 -6.50 -1.73
N TYR A 183 -3.08 -7.57 -2.51
CA TYR A 183 -3.21 -8.94 -2.03
C TYR A 183 -1.84 -9.53 -1.70
N SER A 184 -1.82 -10.63 -0.92
CA SER A 184 -0.59 -11.33 -0.54
C SER A 184 -0.84 -12.84 -0.37
N GLY A 185 0.18 -13.64 -0.68
CA GLY A 185 0.16 -15.11 -0.58
C GLY A 185 -0.39 -15.84 -1.81
N GLN A 186 -0.03 -17.11 -1.94
CA GLN A 186 -0.37 -17.97 -3.10
C GLN A 186 -1.86 -18.30 -3.23
N VAL A 187 -2.66 -18.09 -2.17
CA VAL A 187 -4.10 -18.39 -2.14
C VAL A 187 -4.93 -17.58 -3.14
N TRP A 188 -4.43 -16.43 -3.61
CA TRP A 188 -5.10 -15.59 -4.59
C TRP A 188 -4.93 -16.16 -6.00
N ARG A 189 -5.99 -16.76 -6.55
CA ARG A 189 -5.94 -17.53 -7.80
C ARG A 189 -5.94 -16.63 -9.05
N GLU A 190 -5.10 -16.96 -10.04
CA GLU A 190 -5.17 -16.34 -11.38
C GLU A 190 -6.06 -17.11 -12.36
N ALA A 191 -6.21 -18.42 -12.13
CA ALA A 191 -7.15 -19.31 -12.80
C ALA A 191 -8.50 -19.33 -12.07
N PRO A 192 -9.61 -19.71 -12.74
CA PRO A 192 -10.86 -20.03 -12.03
C PRO A 192 -10.63 -21.17 -11.00
N PRO A 193 -11.57 -21.36 -10.05
CA PRO A 193 -11.68 -22.64 -9.34
C PRO A 193 -11.75 -23.80 -10.35
N THR A 194 -11.09 -24.91 -10.03
CA THR A 194 -11.26 -26.19 -10.75
C THR A 194 -12.53 -26.86 -10.27
N ASP A 195 -13.23 -27.53 -11.19
CA ASP A 195 -14.61 -28.02 -10.98
C ASP A 195 -14.70 -29.18 -9.96
N GLU A 196 -13.56 -29.69 -9.48
CA GLU A 196 -13.46 -30.66 -8.36
C GLU A 196 -14.07 -30.14 -7.02
N ASP A 197 -14.33 -28.83 -6.90
CA ASP A 197 -14.95 -28.17 -5.74
C ASP A 197 -16.47 -27.87 -5.92
N GLU A 198 -17.07 -28.06 -7.09
CA GLU A 198 -18.51 -27.81 -7.35
C GLU A 198 -19.25 -29.14 -7.60
N ASP A 199 -20.32 -29.41 -6.84
CA ASP A 199 -21.19 -30.58 -7.04
C ASP A 199 -21.68 -30.61 -8.51
N GLU A 200 -21.77 -31.82 -9.09
CA GLU A 200 -22.11 -32.10 -10.50
C GLU A 200 -23.50 -31.56 -10.92
N ASP A 201 -23.61 -30.25 -11.16
CA ASP A 201 -24.63 -29.67 -12.04
C ASP A 201 -24.23 -30.05 -13.49
N GLU A 202 -24.59 -31.26 -13.94
CA GLU A 202 -24.24 -31.85 -15.26
C GLU A 202 -24.72 -31.06 -16.51
N ASP A 203 -25.27 -29.85 -16.33
CA ASP A 203 -25.89 -29.01 -17.35
C ASP A 203 -25.01 -27.78 -17.71
N GLU A 204 -24.54 -27.74 -18.97
CA GLU A 204 -24.09 -26.55 -19.72
C GLU A 204 -22.60 -26.10 -19.74
N ASP A 205 -21.64 -26.99 -19.97
CA ASP A 205 -20.33 -26.59 -20.55
C ASP A 205 -20.01 -27.21 -21.93
N GLU A 206 -21.06 -27.39 -22.74
CA GLU A 206 -20.89 -27.35 -24.19
C GLU A 206 -20.55 -25.92 -24.66
N GLU A 207 -19.58 -25.80 -25.57
CA GLU A 207 -19.17 -24.55 -26.23
C GLU A 207 -20.23 -24.02 -27.21
N GLN A 208 -21.42 -23.69 -26.70
CA GLN A 208 -22.53 -23.21 -27.51
C GLN A 208 -22.27 -21.77 -27.99
N GLU A 209 -21.92 -21.65 -29.28
CA GLU A 209 -21.77 -20.36 -29.96
C GLU A 209 -23.05 -19.52 -29.84
N GLY A 210 -22.89 -18.24 -29.52
CA GLY A 210 -24.01 -17.30 -29.47
C GLY A 210 -24.82 -17.29 -28.18
N ARG A 211 -24.22 -17.65 -27.02
CA ARG A 211 -24.83 -17.50 -25.67
C ARG A 211 -25.53 -16.13 -25.54
N ARG A 212 -26.75 -16.15 -24.99
CA ARG A 212 -27.62 -14.98 -24.76
C ARG A 212 -27.93 -14.82 -23.26
N PRO A 213 -28.01 -13.60 -22.71
CA PRO A 213 -28.39 -13.40 -21.32
C PRO A 213 -29.88 -13.68 -21.10
N THR A 214 -30.25 -14.32 -19.98
CA THR A 214 -31.67 -14.50 -19.62
C THR A 214 -32.28 -13.24 -19.00
N VAL A 215 -31.44 -12.28 -18.57
CA VAL A 215 -31.87 -10.98 -18.03
C VAL A 215 -30.90 -9.85 -18.40
N THR A 216 -31.41 -8.63 -18.51
CA THR A 216 -30.63 -7.40 -18.73
C THR A 216 -30.58 -6.54 -17.48
N VAL A 217 -29.64 -5.59 -17.39
CA VAL A 217 -29.49 -4.63 -16.29
C VAL A 217 -30.77 -3.82 -16.08
N SER A 218 -31.42 -3.36 -17.15
CA SER A 218 -32.71 -2.66 -17.05
C SER A 218 -33.79 -3.55 -16.43
N ARG A 219 -33.96 -4.78 -16.95
CA ARG A 219 -34.96 -5.75 -16.43
C ARG A 219 -34.72 -6.10 -14.96
N LEU A 220 -33.45 -6.20 -14.52
CA LEU A 220 -33.13 -6.39 -13.10
C LEU A 220 -33.58 -5.19 -12.25
N ARG A 221 -33.34 -3.96 -12.72
CA ARG A 221 -33.78 -2.73 -12.05
C ARG A 221 -35.31 -2.66 -11.98
N ASP A 222 -36.00 -2.94 -13.09
CA ASP A 222 -37.47 -2.94 -13.17
C ASP A 222 -38.10 -4.01 -12.26
N SER A 223 -37.51 -5.22 -12.23
CA SER A 223 -37.97 -6.31 -11.35
C SER A 223 -37.76 -5.99 -9.87
N PHE A 224 -36.64 -5.34 -9.52
CA PHE A 224 -36.36 -4.88 -8.16
C PHE A 224 -37.34 -3.79 -7.72
N LEU A 225 -37.55 -2.76 -8.56
CA LEU A 225 -38.47 -1.64 -8.29
C LEU A 225 -39.94 -2.08 -8.20
N SER A 226 -40.36 -3.03 -9.03
CA SER A 226 -41.73 -3.59 -9.00
C SER A 226 -41.95 -4.62 -7.88
N GLY A 227 -40.95 -4.87 -7.02
CA GLY A 227 -41.05 -5.83 -5.91
C GLY A 227 -41.12 -7.30 -6.34
N ARG A 228 -40.94 -7.61 -7.62
CA ARG A 228 -40.99 -8.97 -8.18
C ARG A 228 -39.73 -9.75 -7.82
N ARG A 229 -39.76 -10.39 -6.65
CA ARG A 229 -38.71 -11.31 -6.16
C ARG A 229 -38.96 -12.73 -6.70
N GLY A 230 -38.94 -12.89 -8.03
CA GLY A 230 -39.01 -14.21 -8.65
C GLY A 230 -37.72 -15.00 -8.44
N ALA A 231 -37.82 -16.27 -8.07
CA ALA A 231 -36.69 -17.19 -7.96
C ALA A 231 -36.29 -17.70 -9.37
N ILE A 232 -35.82 -16.79 -10.22
CA ILE A 232 -35.27 -17.12 -11.55
C ILE A 232 -33.76 -17.22 -11.43
N GLN A 233 -33.17 -18.29 -11.98
CA GLN A 233 -31.72 -18.43 -12.14
C GLN A 233 -31.23 -17.45 -13.21
N HIS A 234 -31.12 -16.19 -12.82
CA HIS A 234 -30.74 -15.10 -13.69
C HIS A 234 -29.32 -15.30 -14.21
N GLN A 235 -29.18 -15.28 -15.54
CA GLN A 235 -27.92 -15.26 -16.26
C GLN A 235 -27.73 -13.86 -16.82
N LEU A 236 -26.72 -13.15 -16.31
CA LEU A 236 -26.37 -11.81 -16.74
C LEU A 236 -25.05 -11.85 -17.50
N ILE A 237 -25.06 -11.43 -18.77
CA ILE A 237 -23.85 -11.26 -19.59
C ILE A 237 -23.55 -9.76 -19.67
N VAL A 238 -22.43 -9.36 -19.09
CA VAL A 238 -22.05 -7.94 -18.88
C VAL A 238 -20.54 -7.78 -19.06
N ARG A 239 -20.09 -6.55 -19.35
CA ARG A 239 -18.65 -6.23 -19.42
C ARG A 239 -18.20 -5.44 -18.20
N ILE A 240 -17.01 -5.74 -17.70
CA ILE A 240 -16.34 -4.96 -16.66
C ILE A 240 -15.82 -3.66 -17.27
N ILE A 241 -16.38 -2.52 -16.85
CA ILE A 241 -15.98 -1.17 -17.31
C ILE A 241 -14.92 -0.58 -16.39
N ASN A 242 -15.15 -0.64 -15.08
CA ASN A 242 -14.19 -0.21 -14.06
C ASN A 242 -14.05 -1.30 -12.99
N LYS A 243 -12.85 -1.43 -12.44
CA LYS A 243 -12.52 -2.35 -11.35
C LYS A 243 -11.89 -1.53 -10.23
N SER A 244 -12.47 -1.59 -9.05
CA SER A 244 -11.90 -0.94 -7.87
C SER A 244 -10.72 -1.73 -7.30
N HIS A 245 -9.86 -1.06 -6.55
CA HIS A 245 -8.91 -1.71 -5.66
C HIS A 245 -9.64 -2.55 -4.57
N LEU A 246 -8.98 -3.61 -4.09
CA LEU A 246 -9.44 -4.42 -2.96
C LEU A 246 -9.58 -3.56 -1.70
N MET A 247 -10.66 -3.81 -0.97
CA MET A 247 -10.97 -3.11 0.27
C MET A 247 -10.99 -4.13 1.41
N TYR A 248 -9.94 -4.12 2.24
CA TYR A 248 -9.97 -4.85 3.49
C TYR A 248 -10.93 -4.19 4.48
N TYR A 249 -11.82 -4.98 5.09
CA TYR A 249 -12.79 -4.49 6.07
C TYR A 249 -12.75 -5.26 7.40
N GLY A 250 -11.73 -6.10 7.59
CA GLY A 250 -11.54 -6.89 8.82
C GLY A 250 -11.40 -6.01 10.06
N ARG A 251 -11.93 -6.50 11.18
CA ARG A 251 -11.91 -5.79 12.47
C ARG A 251 -11.70 -6.73 13.63
N ALA A 252 -11.07 -6.22 14.69
CA ALA A 252 -10.86 -6.93 15.95
C ALA A 252 -12.16 -7.25 16.72
N ASP A 253 -13.27 -6.54 16.46
CA ASP A 253 -14.57 -6.84 17.07
C ASP A 253 -15.39 -7.89 16.30
N ARG A 254 -14.90 -8.40 15.16
CA ARG A 254 -15.70 -9.22 14.23
C ARG A 254 -14.94 -10.40 13.62
N ASN A 255 -15.52 -11.58 13.80
CA ASN A 255 -15.14 -12.78 13.06
C ASN A 255 -15.68 -12.72 11.63
N CYS A 256 -14.76 -12.80 10.67
CA CYS A 256 -15.03 -12.88 9.25
C CYS A 256 -13.76 -13.42 8.61
N GLU A 257 -13.83 -14.64 8.09
CA GLU A 257 -12.68 -15.45 7.70
C GLU A 257 -11.84 -14.78 6.59
N CYS A 258 -12.50 -14.29 5.54
CA CYS A 258 -11.87 -13.52 4.48
C CYS A 258 -12.58 -12.15 4.35
N PRO A 259 -12.15 -11.11 5.09
CA PRO A 259 -12.88 -9.85 5.13
C PRO A 259 -12.36 -8.86 4.07
N TYR A 260 -12.47 -9.27 2.80
CA TYR A 260 -12.20 -8.46 1.62
C TYR A 260 -13.47 -8.22 0.82
N LYS A 261 -13.57 -7.06 0.17
CA LYS A 261 -14.55 -6.80 -0.89
C LYS A 261 -13.90 -6.07 -2.06
N ALA A 262 -14.50 -6.20 -3.24
CA ALA A 262 -14.18 -5.38 -4.40
C ALA A 262 -15.47 -4.99 -5.13
N VAL A 263 -15.50 -3.78 -5.71
CA VAL A 263 -16.58 -3.31 -6.58
C VAL A 263 -16.13 -3.36 -8.03
N LEU A 264 -16.98 -3.93 -8.89
CA LEU A 264 -16.89 -3.87 -10.34
C LEU A 264 -18.03 -2.99 -10.85
N GLU A 265 -17.74 -2.06 -11.76
CA GLU A 265 -18.76 -1.38 -12.53
C GLU A 265 -18.99 -2.18 -13.81
N LEU A 266 -20.20 -2.71 -13.97
CA LEU A 266 -20.59 -3.58 -15.05
C LEU A 266 -21.59 -2.87 -15.96
N CYS A 267 -21.59 -3.19 -17.26
CA CYS A 267 -22.66 -2.74 -18.17
C CYS A 267 -23.10 -3.83 -19.15
N ASP A 268 -24.34 -3.72 -19.61
CA ASP A 268 -24.83 -4.31 -20.86
C ASP A 268 -25.29 -3.20 -21.82
N ARG A 269 -26.14 -3.53 -22.80
CA ARG A 269 -26.71 -2.55 -23.75
C ARG A 269 -27.85 -1.70 -23.18
N THR A 270 -28.38 -2.08 -22.02
CA THR A 270 -29.56 -1.47 -21.38
C THR A 270 -29.21 -0.61 -20.17
N GLY A 271 -28.02 -0.78 -19.59
CA GLY A 271 -27.47 0.15 -18.62
C GLY A 271 -26.24 -0.36 -17.87
N SER A 272 -25.82 0.43 -16.88
CA SER A 272 -24.74 0.09 -15.94
C SER A 272 -25.29 -0.26 -14.56
N VAL A 273 -24.53 -1.10 -13.83
CA VAL A 273 -24.81 -1.56 -12.46
C VAL A 273 -23.50 -1.85 -11.72
N CYS A 274 -23.47 -1.62 -10.41
CA CYS A 274 -22.34 -2.04 -9.57
C CYS A 274 -22.51 -3.50 -9.14
N ALA A 275 -21.49 -4.33 -9.31
CA ALA A 275 -21.39 -5.63 -8.65
C ALA A 275 -20.35 -5.58 -7.53
N VAL A 276 -20.66 -6.18 -6.38
CA VAL A 276 -19.76 -6.27 -5.24
C VAL A 276 -19.38 -7.73 -5.03
N LEU A 277 -18.10 -8.03 -5.22
CA LEU A 277 -17.48 -9.30 -4.85
C LEU A 277 -17.27 -9.31 -3.34
N TRP A 278 -17.72 -10.37 -2.67
CA TRP A 278 -17.60 -10.52 -1.22
C TRP A 278 -16.71 -11.71 -0.83
N ASN A 279 -15.82 -11.46 0.11
CA ASN A 279 -15.08 -12.45 0.88
C ASN A 279 -14.19 -13.33 0.00
N SER A 280 -14.28 -14.66 0.12
CA SER A 280 -13.51 -15.62 -0.67
C SER A 280 -13.72 -15.48 -2.19
N VAL A 281 -14.84 -14.88 -2.65
CA VAL A 281 -15.02 -14.54 -4.07
C VAL A 281 -13.92 -13.57 -4.54
N CYS A 282 -13.45 -12.65 -3.69
CA CYS A 282 -12.31 -11.80 -4.03
C CYS A 282 -11.02 -12.62 -4.22
N VAL A 283 -10.79 -13.62 -3.37
CA VAL A 283 -9.59 -14.45 -3.41
C VAL A 283 -9.56 -15.33 -4.66
N SER A 284 -10.71 -15.91 -5.05
CA SER A 284 -10.83 -16.74 -6.25
C SER A 284 -10.86 -15.94 -7.56
N TRP A 285 -11.46 -14.75 -7.59
CA TRP A 285 -11.76 -14.04 -8.85
C TRP A 285 -11.04 -12.71 -9.06
N TYR A 286 -10.51 -12.05 -8.03
CA TYR A 286 -10.02 -10.68 -8.20
C TYR A 286 -8.82 -10.58 -9.15
N ARG A 287 -7.86 -11.51 -9.13
CA ARG A 287 -6.72 -11.48 -10.06
C ARG A 287 -7.16 -11.86 -11.49
N ARG A 288 -8.08 -12.82 -11.62
CA ARG A 288 -8.60 -13.30 -12.91
C ARG A 288 -9.36 -12.23 -13.69
N LEU A 289 -10.19 -11.42 -13.03
CA LEU A 289 -11.10 -10.45 -13.66
C LEU A 289 -10.41 -9.12 -13.99
N LYS A 290 -10.54 -8.65 -15.23
CA LYS A 290 -9.90 -7.40 -15.73
C LYS A 290 -10.93 -6.47 -16.40
N PRO A 291 -10.75 -5.14 -16.34
CA PRO A 291 -11.55 -4.21 -17.15
C PRO A 291 -11.42 -4.55 -18.64
N GLY A 292 -12.56 -4.61 -19.33
CA GLY A 292 -12.67 -5.10 -20.69
C GLY A 292 -13.23 -6.53 -20.78
N ASP A 293 -13.06 -7.38 -19.76
CA ASP A 293 -13.59 -8.75 -19.77
C ASP A 293 -15.12 -8.74 -19.89
N VAL A 294 -15.65 -9.61 -20.77
CA VAL A 294 -17.06 -9.99 -20.79
C VAL A 294 -17.23 -11.16 -19.84
N ILE A 295 -18.19 -11.05 -18.92
CA ILE A 295 -18.44 -12.06 -17.89
C ILE A 295 -19.89 -12.53 -17.92
N ASN A 296 -20.05 -13.82 -17.67
CA ASN A 296 -21.29 -14.45 -17.30
C ASN A 296 -21.38 -14.45 -15.77
N VAL A 297 -22.51 -13.99 -15.21
CA VAL A 297 -22.78 -14.06 -13.76
C VAL A 297 -24.11 -14.75 -13.54
N ARG A 298 -24.08 -15.86 -12.79
CA ARG A 298 -25.23 -16.65 -12.36
C ARG A 298 -25.34 -16.65 -10.84
N ARG A 299 -26.49 -17.09 -10.31
CA ARG A 299 -26.71 -17.33 -8.88
C ARG A 299 -26.30 -16.12 -7.99
N PHE A 300 -26.78 -14.90 -8.30
CA PHE A 300 -26.47 -13.67 -7.57
C PHE A 300 -27.67 -13.06 -6.82
N ARG A 301 -27.44 -12.09 -5.92
CA ARG A 301 -28.51 -11.32 -5.25
C ARG A 301 -28.54 -9.87 -5.72
N VAL A 302 -29.71 -9.32 -6.03
CA VAL A 302 -29.90 -7.87 -6.25
C VAL A 302 -30.31 -7.22 -4.93
N LYS A 303 -29.71 -6.06 -4.62
CA LYS A 303 -29.99 -5.24 -3.43
C LYS A 303 -30.10 -3.76 -3.83
N GLN A 304 -30.70 -2.94 -2.96
CA GLN A 304 -30.54 -1.49 -3.04
C GLN A 304 -29.07 -1.15 -2.73
N ARG A 305 -28.45 -0.31 -3.56
CA ARG A 305 -27.06 0.09 -3.38
C ARG A 305 -26.90 0.92 -2.10
N TYR A 306 -25.87 0.61 -1.30
CA TYR A 306 -25.63 1.28 -0.03
C TYR A 306 -25.33 2.78 -0.22
N GLN A 307 -26.02 3.63 0.54
CA GLN A 307 -25.91 5.11 0.48
C GLN A 307 -26.20 5.75 -0.89
N ALA A 308 -26.92 5.05 -1.78
CA ALA A 308 -27.36 5.59 -3.07
C ALA A 308 -28.85 5.96 -3.07
N GLU A 309 -29.26 6.74 -4.07
CA GLU A 309 -30.66 7.14 -4.29
C GLU A 309 -31.59 5.91 -4.43
N PRO A 310 -32.86 6.01 -3.98
CA PRO A 310 -33.83 4.93 -4.10
C PRO A 310 -33.97 4.43 -5.55
N GLY A 311 -33.74 3.14 -5.78
CA GLY A 311 -33.79 2.53 -7.10
C GLY A 311 -32.45 2.34 -7.80
N ASP A 312 -31.34 2.89 -7.28
CA ASP A 312 -30.02 2.43 -7.69
C ASP A 312 -29.71 1.08 -7.05
N ILE A 313 -29.42 0.08 -7.89
CA ILE A 313 -29.25 -1.32 -7.48
C ILE A 313 -27.79 -1.74 -7.48
N GLU A 314 -27.45 -2.68 -6.60
CA GLU A 314 -26.18 -3.40 -6.61
C GLU A 314 -26.40 -4.92 -6.74
N ILE A 315 -25.48 -5.58 -7.44
CA ILE A 315 -25.39 -7.04 -7.54
C ILE A 315 -24.42 -7.53 -6.46
N SER A 316 -24.91 -8.30 -5.50
CA SER A 316 -24.12 -8.90 -4.43
C SER A 316 -23.69 -10.30 -4.84
N VAL A 317 -22.40 -10.45 -5.15
CA VAL A 317 -21.76 -11.70 -5.58
C VAL A 317 -21.10 -12.33 -4.34
N ASN A 318 -21.65 -13.45 -3.87
CA ASN A 318 -21.28 -14.06 -2.59
C ASN A 318 -20.82 -15.51 -2.81
N SER A 319 -19.99 -16.04 -1.92
CA SER A 319 -19.56 -17.43 -1.98
C SER A 319 -20.60 -18.43 -1.44
N ARG A 320 -21.63 -17.96 -0.73
CA ARG A 320 -22.73 -18.78 -0.20
C ARG A 320 -24.03 -17.98 -0.15
N ASN A 321 -25.16 -18.69 -0.24
CA ASN A 321 -26.52 -18.17 -0.08
C ASN A 321 -26.88 -16.95 -0.96
N PRO A 322 -27.03 -17.13 -2.29
CA PRO A 322 -26.54 -18.23 -3.10
C PRO A 322 -25.01 -18.15 -3.31
N ALA A 323 -24.38 -19.27 -3.65
CA ALA A 323 -23.02 -19.28 -4.18
C ALA A 323 -23.06 -18.79 -5.63
N ALA A 324 -22.37 -17.68 -5.93
CA ALA A 324 -22.42 -17.05 -7.23
C ALA A 324 -21.38 -17.66 -8.17
N GLN A 325 -21.85 -18.13 -9.32
CA GLN A 325 -21.01 -18.64 -10.41
C GLN A 325 -20.64 -17.49 -11.35
N ILE A 326 -19.37 -17.44 -11.73
CA ILE A 326 -18.79 -16.44 -12.63
C ILE A 326 -18.02 -17.22 -13.70
N SER A 327 -18.14 -16.83 -14.97
CA SER A 327 -17.20 -17.27 -16.00
C SER A 327 -16.85 -16.12 -16.93
N VAL A 328 -15.63 -16.13 -17.47
CA VAL A 328 -15.15 -15.08 -18.39
C VAL A 328 -15.32 -15.60 -19.81
N LEU A 329 -16.13 -14.90 -20.61
CA LEU A 329 -16.50 -15.32 -21.96
C LEU A 329 -15.62 -14.65 -23.02
N PRO A 330 -15.16 -15.38 -24.04
CA PRO A 330 -14.69 -14.78 -25.29
C PRO A 330 -15.78 -13.91 -25.93
N GLU A 331 -15.43 -12.80 -26.58
CA GLU A 331 -16.45 -11.96 -27.25
C GLU A 331 -17.18 -12.72 -28.37
N SER A 332 -16.51 -13.68 -29.02
CA SER A 332 -17.06 -14.52 -30.08
C SER A 332 -18.13 -15.51 -29.59
N SER A 333 -18.12 -15.91 -28.31
CA SER A 333 -19.11 -16.86 -27.78
C SER A 333 -20.44 -16.19 -27.41
N VAL A 334 -20.53 -14.85 -27.49
CA VAL A 334 -21.73 -14.08 -27.14
C VAL A 334 -22.41 -13.56 -28.41
N SER A 335 -23.74 -13.67 -28.48
CA SER A 335 -24.50 -13.18 -29.63
C SER A 335 -24.19 -11.69 -29.94
N PRO A 336 -23.91 -11.30 -31.21
CA PRO A 336 -23.62 -9.92 -31.57
C PRO A 336 -24.73 -8.90 -31.25
N GLU A 337 -25.96 -9.37 -31.06
CA GLU A 337 -27.12 -8.56 -30.60
C GLU A 337 -27.09 -8.27 -29.10
N CYS A 338 -26.38 -9.10 -28.32
CA CYS A 338 -26.30 -9.03 -26.87
C CYS A 338 -24.93 -8.55 -26.36
N LEU A 339 -23.88 -8.59 -27.20
CA LEU A 339 -22.50 -8.24 -26.83
C LEU A 339 -22.43 -6.85 -26.14
N PRO A 340 -21.99 -6.76 -24.87
CA PRO A 340 -21.90 -5.49 -24.15
C PRO A 340 -20.88 -4.50 -24.76
N PRO A 341 -21.13 -3.18 -24.66
CA PRO A 341 -20.26 -2.16 -25.24
C PRO A 341 -18.85 -2.16 -24.62
N ALA A 342 -17.85 -1.76 -25.40
CA ALA A 342 -16.45 -1.71 -24.96
C ALA A 342 -16.19 -0.51 -24.00
N PRO A 343 -15.16 -0.58 -23.13
CA PRO A 343 -14.86 0.51 -22.20
C PRO A 343 -14.38 1.77 -22.91
N THR A 344 -14.82 2.92 -22.41
CA THR A 344 -14.44 4.24 -22.91
C THR A 344 -13.21 4.78 -22.15
N TYR A 345 -12.30 5.44 -22.87
CA TYR A 345 -11.08 6.03 -22.32
C TYR A 345 -10.94 7.49 -22.73
N SER A 346 -10.54 8.32 -21.77
CA SER A 346 -10.40 9.77 -21.86
C SER A 346 -8.92 10.13 -21.74
N PHE A 347 -8.14 9.81 -22.77
CA PHE A 347 -6.70 10.07 -22.80
C PHE A 347 -6.39 11.55 -22.98
N TYR A 348 -5.58 12.10 -22.08
CA TYR A 348 -5.02 13.45 -22.15
C TYR A 348 -3.49 13.41 -22.16
N ASN A 349 -2.89 14.34 -22.89
CA ASN A 349 -1.43 14.56 -22.90
C ASN A 349 -1.02 15.70 -21.94
N SER A 350 0.28 15.85 -21.69
CA SER A 350 0.88 16.85 -20.80
C SER A 350 0.35 18.27 -21.06
N GLN A 351 0.32 18.68 -22.34
CA GLN A 351 -0.22 19.98 -22.75
C GLN A 351 -1.71 20.14 -22.43
N GLN A 352 -2.55 19.14 -22.75
CA GLN A 352 -3.99 19.19 -22.51
C GLN A 352 -4.36 19.20 -21.02
N LEU A 353 -3.54 18.58 -20.17
CA LEU A 353 -3.73 18.58 -18.71
C LEU A 353 -3.60 19.99 -18.11
N LEU A 354 -2.82 20.89 -18.73
CA LEU A 354 -2.68 22.29 -18.31
C LEU A 354 -4.03 23.02 -18.24
N ASP A 355 -4.98 22.69 -19.12
CA ASP A 355 -6.30 23.32 -19.23
C ASP A 355 -7.43 22.50 -18.58
N ARG A 356 -7.13 21.42 -17.84
CA ARG A 356 -8.16 20.60 -17.17
C ARG A 356 -8.48 21.11 -15.75
N PRO A 357 -9.76 21.20 -15.34
CA PRO A 357 -10.11 21.62 -13.98
C PRO A 357 -9.65 20.59 -12.94
N HIS A 358 -9.49 21.05 -11.70
CA HIS A 358 -9.23 20.16 -10.57
C HIS A 358 -10.32 19.08 -10.45
N ASN A 359 -9.93 17.88 -10.01
CA ASN A 359 -10.76 16.67 -9.92
C ASN A 359 -11.24 16.10 -11.27
N THR A 360 -10.68 16.56 -12.40
CA THR A 360 -10.86 15.86 -13.69
C THR A 360 -10.33 14.44 -13.59
N THR A 361 -11.18 13.45 -13.91
CA THR A 361 -10.75 12.07 -14.11
C THR A 361 -10.23 11.90 -15.55
N CYS A 362 -9.05 11.33 -15.70
CA CYS A 362 -8.32 11.21 -16.95
C CYS A 362 -7.62 9.86 -17.07
N ASP A 363 -7.30 9.49 -18.31
CA ASP A 363 -6.36 8.41 -18.63
C ASP A 363 -5.10 9.06 -19.22
N VAL A 364 -3.92 8.51 -18.95
CA VAL A 364 -2.64 8.99 -19.51
C VAL A 364 -1.78 7.84 -20.00
N ILE A 365 -0.91 8.15 -20.96
CA ILE A 365 0.17 7.27 -21.41
C ILE A 365 1.47 8.08 -21.45
N GLY A 366 2.57 7.48 -21.00
CA GLY A 366 3.87 8.15 -20.99
C GLY A 366 5.03 7.19 -20.85
N LEU A 367 6.20 7.65 -21.23
CA LEU A 367 7.50 7.04 -20.95
C LEU A 367 7.89 7.41 -19.52
N LEU A 368 8.14 6.43 -18.66
CA LEU A 368 8.62 6.67 -17.30
C LEU A 368 10.07 7.16 -17.34
N THR A 369 10.34 8.40 -16.92
CA THR A 369 11.71 8.92 -16.79
C THR A 369 12.16 9.10 -15.34
N PHE A 370 11.24 9.06 -14.38
CA PHE A 370 11.57 8.88 -12.96
C PHE A 370 10.59 7.97 -12.24
N VAL A 371 11.13 7.08 -11.39
CA VAL A 371 10.39 6.27 -10.42
C VAL A 371 10.98 6.45 -9.03
N GLY A 372 10.27 7.16 -8.17
CA GLY A 372 10.66 7.35 -6.78
C GLY A 372 10.56 6.06 -5.95
N ARG A 373 11.27 6.04 -4.82
CA ARG A 373 11.13 4.98 -3.82
C ARG A 373 9.69 4.86 -3.33
N SER A 374 9.30 3.68 -2.84
CA SER A 374 8.02 3.55 -2.11
C SER A 374 8.12 4.31 -0.77
N GLU A 375 7.08 5.08 -0.48
CA GLU A 375 6.90 5.87 0.73
C GLU A 375 5.51 5.58 1.30
N ARG A 376 5.32 5.79 2.60
CA ARG A 376 4.03 5.60 3.28
C ARG A 376 3.62 6.90 3.94
N ILE A 377 2.32 7.17 4.00
CA ILE A 377 1.78 8.34 4.71
C ILE A 377 0.52 7.94 5.46
N ARG A 378 0.27 8.52 6.63
CA ARG A 378 -0.99 8.28 7.35
C ARG A 378 -2.14 8.92 6.59
N ASN A 379 -3.29 8.25 6.56
CA ASN A 379 -4.53 8.86 6.11
C ASN A 379 -4.91 10.07 7.00
N GLY A 380 -5.81 10.94 6.55
CA GLY A 380 -6.21 12.14 7.30
C GLY A 380 -6.90 11.91 8.66
N ARG A 381 -7.03 10.64 9.10
CA ARG A 381 -7.49 10.27 10.45
C ARG A 381 -6.38 9.64 11.31
N GLY A 382 -5.13 9.61 10.83
CA GLY A 382 -3.95 9.07 11.53
C GLY A 382 -3.90 7.53 11.65
N ALA A 383 -4.95 6.83 11.24
CA ALA A 383 -5.22 5.44 11.64
C ALA A 383 -4.64 4.37 10.71
N GLU A 384 -4.29 4.73 9.48
CA GLU A 384 -3.87 3.78 8.43
C GLU A 384 -2.73 4.36 7.61
N LEU A 385 -1.72 3.53 7.30
CA LEU A 385 -0.60 3.89 6.45
C LEU A 385 -0.89 3.49 5.00
N LEU A 386 -0.93 4.49 4.12
CA LEU A 386 -1.14 4.36 2.69
C LEU A 386 0.22 4.37 1.98
N GLU A 387 0.53 3.31 1.24
CA GLU A 387 1.75 3.22 0.43
C GLU A 387 1.57 3.93 -0.92
N TYR A 388 2.60 4.66 -1.35
CA TYR A 388 2.65 5.36 -2.62
C TYR A 388 4.09 5.51 -3.15
N ARG A 389 4.21 5.95 -4.39
CA ARG A 389 5.47 6.43 -4.98
C ARG A 389 5.21 7.58 -5.95
N TRP A 390 6.25 8.35 -6.22
CA TRP A 390 6.21 9.40 -7.23
C TRP A 390 6.70 8.88 -8.58
N LEU A 391 6.02 9.23 -9.66
CA LEU A 391 6.40 8.91 -11.03
C LEU A 391 6.47 10.19 -11.86
N ARG A 392 7.38 10.22 -12.84
CA ARG A 392 7.48 11.25 -13.87
C ARG A 392 7.29 10.60 -15.24
N LEU A 393 6.34 11.11 -16.01
CA LEU A 393 6.00 10.63 -17.34
C LEU A 393 6.31 11.70 -18.39
N GLU A 394 6.93 11.30 -19.50
CA GLU A 394 7.14 12.11 -20.70
C GLU A 394 6.29 11.55 -21.86
N ASP A 395 5.63 12.42 -22.62
CA ASP A 395 4.71 12.02 -23.70
C ASP A 395 4.89 12.76 -25.03
N GLY A 396 5.85 13.69 -25.09
CA GLY A 396 6.18 14.45 -26.29
C GLY A 396 5.23 15.59 -26.65
N ALA A 397 4.22 15.87 -25.83
CA ALA A 397 3.30 16.97 -26.10
C ALA A 397 3.74 18.32 -25.49
N SER A 398 4.63 18.30 -24.50
CA SER A 398 5.29 19.47 -23.94
C SER A 398 6.56 19.07 -23.18
N ASP A 399 7.40 20.05 -22.86
CA ASP A 399 8.61 19.85 -22.03
C ASP A 399 8.29 19.66 -20.52
N GLN A 400 7.03 19.86 -20.13
CA GLN A 400 6.57 19.68 -18.75
C GLN A 400 6.13 18.23 -18.53
N PRO A 401 6.81 17.47 -17.65
CA PRO A 401 6.45 16.08 -17.42
C PRO A 401 5.15 15.94 -16.62
N VAL A 402 4.41 14.86 -16.86
CA VAL A 402 3.23 14.53 -16.05
C VAL A 402 3.68 13.85 -14.77
N MET A 403 3.50 14.55 -13.64
CA MET A 403 3.78 14.04 -12.31
C MET A 403 2.62 13.18 -11.81
N VAL A 404 2.91 11.97 -11.31
CA VAL A 404 1.90 11.06 -10.74
C VAL A 404 2.30 10.64 -9.32
N LYS A 405 1.41 10.86 -8.35
CA LYS A 405 1.49 10.29 -7.00
C LYS A 405 0.69 9.00 -6.99
N LEU A 406 1.35 7.89 -7.31
CA LEU A 406 0.71 6.59 -7.46
C LEU A 406 0.67 5.85 -6.12
N PHE A 407 -0.51 5.68 -5.56
CA PHE A 407 -0.78 4.79 -4.41
C PHE A 407 -0.94 3.33 -4.89
N SER A 408 -0.89 2.35 -3.97
CA SER A 408 -1.25 0.94 -4.29
C SER A 408 -2.57 0.83 -5.06
N THR A 409 -2.65 -0.10 -6.02
CA THR A 409 -3.83 -0.31 -6.90
C THR A 409 -4.36 -1.74 -6.90
N SER A 410 -3.95 -2.59 -5.94
CA SER A 410 -4.21 -4.03 -5.96
C SER A 410 -3.61 -4.72 -7.18
N GLN A 411 -2.38 -4.32 -7.52
CA GLN A 411 -1.58 -4.83 -8.63
C GLN A 411 -0.10 -4.93 -8.22
N PRO A 412 0.24 -5.64 -7.12
CA PRO A 412 1.57 -5.59 -6.52
C PRO A 412 2.69 -5.94 -7.50
N GLU A 413 2.49 -6.90 -8.41
CA GLU A 413 3.45 -7.32 -9.43
C GLU A 413 3.67 -6.25 -10.51
N THR A 414 2.67 -5.39 -10.76
CA THR A 414 2.85 -4.20 -11.61
C THR A 414 3.65 -3.14 -10.88
N HIS A 415 3.34 -2.88 -9.61
CA HIS A 415 4.07 -1.92 -8.79
C HIS A 415 5.54 -2.32 -8.58
N LEU A 416 5.84 -3.60 -8.42
CA LEU A 416 7.22 -4.11 -8.36
C LEU A 416 7.97 -3.96 -9.70
N LYS A 417 7.27 -3.94 -10.84
CA LYS A 417 7.86 -3.83 -12.17
C LYS A 417 7.94 -2.39 -12.73
N LEU A 418 7.54 -1.38 -11.95
CA LEU A 418 7.69 0.04 -12.31
C LEU A 418 9.16 0.45 -12.33
N HIS A 419 9.72 0.58 -13.53
CA HIS A 419 11.09 1.03 -13.77
C HIS A 419 11.11 2.17 -14.80
N PRO A 420 12.10 3.09 -14.75
CA PRO A 420 12.33 4.03 -15.84
C PRO A 420 12.52 3.33 -17.20
N VAL A 421 12.34 4.08 -18.29
CA VAL A 421 12.37 3.62 -19.69
C VAL A 421 11.22 2.68 -20.07
N SER A 422 10.41 2.21 -19.12
CA SER A 422 9.14 1.53 -19.44
C SER A 422 8.04 2.51 -19.87
N VAL A 423 7.13 2.07 -20.74
CA VAL A 423 5.89 2.81 -21.03
C VAL A 423 4.86 2.43 -19.98
N LEU A 424 4.22 3.44 -19.40
CA LEU A 424 3.11 3.29 -18.46
C LEU A 424 1.83 3.84 -19.07
N VAL A 425 0.73 3.13 -18.88
CA VAL A 425 -0.64 3.62 -19.02
C VAL A 425 -1.29 3.64 -17.64
N GLY A 426 -1.72 4.81 -17.20
CA GLY A 426 -2.50 4.98 -15.97
C GLY A 426 -3.93 5.39 -16.34
N THR A 427 -4.91 4.56 -16.00
CA THR A 427 -6.33 4.86 -16.27
C THR A 427 -7.04 5.36 -15.02
N ARG A 428 -8.09 6.16 -15.20
CA ARG A 428 -8.94 6.73 -14.14
C ARG A 428 -8.13 7.43 -13.05
N LEU A 429 -7.13 8.21 -13.43
CA LEU A 429 -6.38 9.08 -12.52
C LEU A 429 -7.12 10.41 -12.32
N MET A 430 -6.97 11.02 -11.15
CA MET A 430 -7.59 12.30 -10.79
C MET A 430 -6.55 13.43 -10.81
N LEU A 431 -6.88 14.55 -11.47
CA LEU A 431 -6.04 15.74 -11.51
C LEU A 431 -6.14 16.59 -10.23
N VAL A 432 -5.05 16.67 -9.47
CA VAL A 432 -4.90 17.56 -8.32
C VAL A 432 -4.10 18.79 -8.74
N ARG A 433 -4.58 19.98 -8.36
CA ARG A 433 -3.86 21.25 -8.54
C ARG A 433 -3.49 21.82 -7.17
N ALA A 434 -2.34 22.48 -7.09
CA ALA A 434 -2.01 23.30 -5.93
C ALA A 434 -2.97 24.49 -5.81
N ALA A 435 -3.16 25.01 -4.59
CA ALA A 435 -4.14 26.05 -4.29
C ALA A 435 -3.83 27.41 -4.95
N ASP A 436 -2.56 27.64 -5.28
CA ASP A 436 -2.04 28.79 -6.04
C ASP A 436 -2.04 28.56 -7.56
N HIS A 437 -2.50 27.38 -8.01
CA HIS A 437 -2.43 26.89 -9.40
C HIS A 437 -1.01 26.79 -10.00
N SER A 438 0.06 26.90 -9.20
CA SER A 438 1.46 26.88 -9.69
C SER A 438 1.88 25.55 -10.29
N CYS A 439 1.28 24.46 -9.82
CA CYS A 439 1.62 23.11 -10.22
C CYS A 439 0.42 22.14 -10.11
N PHE A 440 0.56 20.97 -10.72
CA PHE A 440 -0.44 19.91 -10.69
C PHE A 440 0.22 18.52 -10.65
N TYR A 441 -0.52 17.52 -10.18
CA TYR A 441 -0.15 16.11 -10.31
C TYR A 441 -1.39 15.24 -10.47
N LEU A 442 -1.19 14.01 -10.93
CA LEU A 442 -2.22 12.98 -10.99
C LEU A 442 -2.13 12.07 -9.76
N THR A 443 -3.27 11.64 -9.24
CA THR A 443 -3.37 10.68 -8.13
C THR A 443 -4.43 9.62 -8.43
N ASN A 444 -4.42 8.52 -7.69
CA ASN A 444 -5.39 7.44 -7.87
C ASN A 444 -6.84 7.90 -7.60
N THR A 445 -7.78 7.37 -8.36
CA THR A 445 -9.18 7.17 -7.93
C THR A 445 -9.34 5.76 -7.38
N THR A 446 -10.53 5.44 -6.84
CA THR A 446 -10.90 4.07 -6.46
C THR A 446 -10.71 3.05 -7.59
N ASN A 447 -10.88 3.49 -8.84
CA ASN A 447 -10.92 2.65 -10.04
C ASN A 447 -9.64 2.76 -10.90
N THR A 448 -8.56 3.33 -10.36
CA THR A 448 -7.29 3.44 -11.09
C THR A 448 -6.73 2.06 -11.41
N GLN A 449 -6.25 1.89 -12.64
CA GLN A 449 -5.51 0.71 -13.08
C GLN A 449 -4.24 1.16 -13.78
N VAL A 450 -3.17 0.37 -13.61
CA VAL A 450 -1.85 0.64 -14.17
C VAL A 450 -1.47 -0.52 -15.09
N TYR A 451 -0.95 -0.19 -16.27
CA TYR A 451 -0.41 -1.16 -17.23
C TYR A 451 0.98 -0.71 -17.64
N CYS A 452 1.94 -1.63 -17.70
CA CYS A 452 3.31 -1.33 -18.09
C CYS A 452 3.84 -2.28 -19.18
N THR A 453 4.84 -1.83 -19.95
CA THR A 453 5.56 -2.68 -20.90
C THR A 453 6.25 -3.85 -20.19
N GLY A 454 6.43 -4.96 -20.93
CA GLY A 454 6.96 -6.21 -20.37
C GLY A 454 5.94 -7.11 -19.65
N GLN A 455 4.68 -6.68 -19.50
CA GLN A 455 3.63 -7.47 -18.84
C GLN A 455 2.59 -8.10 -19.79
N GLY A 456 2.74 -7.97 -21.11
CA GLY A 456 1.73 -8.43 -22.09
C GLY A 456 0.39 -7.67 -22.10
N HIS A 457 0.10 -6.84 -21.09
CA HIS A 457 -1.17 -6.11 -20.97
C HIS A 457 -1.47 -5.18 -22.17
N HIS A 458 -0.49 -4.43 -22.66
CA HIS A 458 -0.73 -3.40 -23.69
C HIS A 458 -1.05 -3.93 -25.11
N SER A 459 -0.83 -5.20 -25.42
CA SER A 459 -1.16 -5.78 -26.73
C SER A 459 -2.64 -6.15 -26.83
N GLN A 460 -3.28 -6.48 -25.71
CA GLN A 460 -4.69 -6.92 -25.64
C GLN A 460 -5.68 -5.75 -25.45
N MET A 461 -5.20 -4.59 -24.99
CA MET A 461 -6.06 -3.47 -24.59
C MET A 461 -6.62 -2.66 -25.77
N SER A 462 -7.94 -2.45 -25.78
CA SER A 462 -8.66 -1.73 -26.84
C SER A 462 -8.20 -0.28 -27.03
N TYR A 463 -7.75 0.39 -25.96
CA TYR A 463 -7.23 1.77 -26.03
C TYR A 463 -6.04 1.95 -26.98
N ARG A 464 -5.30 0.87 -27.32
CA ARG A 464 -4.17 0.90 -28.27
C ARG A 464 -4.57 1.43 -29.67
N ARG A 465 -5.86 1.34 -30.02
CA ARG A 465 -6.39 1.85 -31.30
C ARG A 465 -6.70 3.35 -31.28
N LEU A 466 -6.74 4.01 -30.12
CA LEU A 466 -7.12 5.41 -29.97
C LEU A 466 -6.05 6.38 -30.47
N ARG A 467 -6.48 7.52 -31.04
CA ARG A 467 -5.61 8.55 -31.63
C ARG A 467 -4.55 9.11 -30.66
N PRO A 468 -4.84 9.42 -29.38
CA PRO A 468 -3.83 9.90 -28.44
C PRO A 468 -2.72 8.86 -28.19
N VAL A 469 -3.10 7.59 -27.97
CA VAL A 469 -2.16 6.48 -27.75
C VAL A 469 -1.29 6.24 -28.99
N ARG A 470 -1.87 6.27 -30.20
CA ARG A 470 -1.11 6.16 -31.45
C ARG A 470 -0.11 7.31 -31.66
N ARG A 471 -0.47 8.55 -31.28
CA ARG A 471 0.44 9.71 -31.33
C ARG A 471 1.62 9.53 -30.38
N PHE A 472 1.36 9.14 -29.12
CA PHE A 472 2.42 8.82 -28.16
C PHE A 472 3.36 7.73 -28.71
N LEU A 473 2.82 6.63 -29.23
CA LEU A 473 3.62 5.54 -29.80
C LEU A 473 4.42 5.96 -31.05
N GLN A 474 3.98 6.98 -31.78
CA GLN A 474 4.75 7.58 -32.87
C GLN A 474 5.90 8.44 -32.35
N TRP A 475 5.66 9.30 -31.34
CA TRP A 475 6.69 10.10 -30.67
C TRP A 475 7.75 9.23 -29.98
N LEU A 476 7.34 8.14 -29.33
CA LEU A 476 8.25 7.21 -28.65
C LEU A 476 9.29 6.64 -29.62
N ARG A 477 8.91 6.38 -30.88
CA ARG A 477 9.82 5.89 -31.93
C ARG A 477 10.80 6.93 -32.45
N THR A 478 10.65 8.20 -32.08
CA THR A 478 11.61 9.26 -32.41
C THR A 478 12.55 9.58 -31.24
N GLN A 479 12.45 8.85 -30.13
CA GLN A 479 13.37 8.98 -29.01
C GLN A 479 14.64 8.19 -29.27
N ASP A 480 15.78 8.74 -28.84
CA ASP A 480 17.04 8.01 -28.77
C ASP A 480 17.14 7.31 -27.40
N ASP A 481 17.36 6.00 -27.42
CA ASP A 481 17.37 5.17 -26.20
C ASP A 481 18.50 5.58 -25.24
N ALA A 482 19.67 5.98 -25.77
CA ALA A 482 20.79 6.41 -24.94
C ALA A 482 20.51 7.74 -24.23
N ALA A 483 19.91 8.71 -24.93
CA ALA A 483 19.48 9.99 -24.37
C ALA A 483 18.29 9.87 -23.40
N VAL A 484 17.46 8.82 -23.53
CA VAL A 484 16.44 8.46 -22.54
C VAL A 484 17.08 7.85 -21.30
N LEU A 485 17.97 6.88 -21.46
CA LEU A 485 18.70 6.24 -20.36
C LEU A 485 19.55 7.25 -19.57
N SER A 486 20.22 8.18 -20.23
CA SER A 486 21.09 9.18 -19.58
C SER A 486 20.34 10.18 -18.69
N ARG A 487 19.01 10.30 -18.82
CA ARG A 487 18.15 11.15 -17.97
C ARG A 487 17.18 10.36 -17.09
N ALA A 488 17.22 9.04 -17.16
CA ALA A 488 16.36 8.15 -16.38
C ALA A 488 16.84 8.07 -14.92
N LEU A 489 15.92 8.20 -13.97
CA LEU A 489 16.24 8.24 -12.53
C LEU A 489 15.36 7.28 -11.73
N ILE A 490 15.93 6.62 -10.71
CA ILE A 490 15.20 5.71 -9.82
C ILE A 490 15.56 5.96 -8.34
N GLY A 491 14.59 5.81 -7.45
CA GLY A 491 14.77 5.97 -6.01
C GLY A 491 14.84 7.43 -5.56
N GLY A 492 15.83 7.75 -4.72
CA GLY A 492 16.05 9.10 -4.18
C GLY A 492 14.95 9.62 -3.24
N PHE A 493 15.17 10.84 -2.72
CA PHE A 493 14.18 11.59 -1.94
C PHE A 493 13.51 12.61 -2.85
N PHE A 494 12.27 12.33 -3.26
CA PHE A 494 11.51 13.24 -4.11
C PHE A 494 10.48 14.04 -3.29
N THR A 495 10.26 15.30 -3.65
CA THR A 495 9.30 16.18 -2.98
C THR A 495 8.54 16.96 -4.03
N TYR A 496 7.22 16.75 -4.07
CA TYR A 496 6.29 17.46 -4.93
C TYR A 496 4.91 17.56 -4.27
N PRO A 497 4.15 18.67 -4.41
CA PRO A 497 4.62 19.99 -4.84
C PRO A 497 5.90 20.46 -4.13
N PRO A 498 6.65 21.42 -4.70
CA PRO A 498 7.78 22.03 -4.01
C PRO A 498 7.37 22.54 -2.62
N PRO A 499 8.23 22.45 -1.60
CA PRO A 499 7.88 22.94 -0.26
C PRO A 499 7.65 24.46 -0.30
N PRO A 500 6.72 24.98 0.51
CA PRO A 500 6.44 26.42 0.59
C PRO A 500 7.70 27.23 0.90
N VAL A 501 7.93 28.29 0.11
CA VAL A 501 9.15 29.11 0.16
C VAL A 501 9.25 30.05 1.36
N SER A 502 8.23 30.09 2.23
CA SER A 502 8.23 30.89 3.45
C SER A 502 7.47 30.21 4.58
N MET A 503 7.82 30.55 5.82
CA MET A 503 7.09 30.09 7.01
C MET A 503 5.62 30.59 6.99
N GLU A 504 5.34 31.78 6.45
CA GLU A 504 3.97 32.29 6.33
C GLU A 504 3.12 31.43 5.40
N THR A 505 3.67 31.08 4.22
CA THR A 505 3.02 30.18 3.26
C THR A 505 2.76 28.80 3.90
N TYR A 506 3.76 28.24 4.57
CA TYR A 506 3.63 26.96 5.30
C TYR A 506 2.55 27.02 6.38
N MET A 507 2.57 28.03 7.25
CA MET A 507 1.58 28.18 8.33
C MET A 507 0.15 28.45 7.81
N LYS A 508 0.01 29.01 6.61
CA LYS A 508 -1.29 29.18 5.94
C LYS A 508 -1.87 27.85 5.46
N GLU A 509 -1.03 26.93 5.01
CA GLU A 509 -1.40 25.59 4.54
C GLU A 509 -1.61 24.60 5.69
N CYS A 510 -0.77 24.62 6.72
CA CYS A 510 -0.78 23.69 7.86
C CYS A 510 -1.83 23.98 8.95
N ARG A 511 -2.98 24.59 8.60
CA ARG A 511 -4.05 24.89 9.57
C ARG A 511 -4.72 23.60 10.11
N GLY A 512 -4.23 23.11 11.24
CA GLY A 512 -4.76 21.93 11.94
C GLY A 512 -3.73 20.82 12.19
N GLU A 513 -2.53 20.92 11.62
CA GLU A 513 -1.37 20.09 11.95
C GLU A 513 -0.81 20.49 13.35
N PRO A 514 -0.01 19.62 14.02
CA PRO A 514 0.62 19.98 15.29
C PRO A 514 1.46 21.25 15.14
N GLY A 515 1.35 22.15 16.13
CA GLY A 515 2.08 23.42 16.16
C GLY A 515 3.59 23.25 16.39
N LEU A 516 4.25 24.35 16.76
CA LEU A 516 5.70 24.36 17.06
C LEU A 516 6.05 23.28 18.10
N LEU A 517 6.79 22.25 17.66
CA LEU A 517 7.30 21.18 18.51
C LEU A 517 8.62 21.58 19.16
N ARG A 518 8.79 21.20 20.43
CA ARG A 518 10.10 21.24 21.11
C ARG A 518 10.99 20.11 20.59
N VAL A 519 12.31 20.25 20.69
CA VAL A 519 13.27 19.22 20.23
C VAL A 519 13.04 17.86 20.92
N ALA A 520 12.68 17.84 22.20
CA ALA A 520 12.32 16.61 22.92
C ALA A 520 11.03 15.95 22.39
N GLU A 521 10.09 16.74 21.87
CA GLU A 521 8.87 16.25 21.24
C GLU A 521 9.18 15.72 19.82
N LEU A 522 10.07 16.39 19.07
CA LEU A 522 10.55 15.92 17.77
C LEU A 522 11.17 14.52 17.87
N GLN A 523 12.04 14.26 18.86
CA GLN A 523 12.59 12.91 19.08
C GLN A 523 11.47 11.87 19.25
N ARG A 524 10.47 12.17 20.09
CA ARG A 524 9.31 11.30 20.31
C ARG A 524 8.48 11.09 19.04
N GLU A 525 8.34 12.08 18.18
CA GLU A 525 7.64 11.94 16.90
C GLU A 525 8.44 11.13 15.86
N LEU A 526 9.77 11.26 15.84
CA LEU A 526 10.66 10.43 15.03
C LEU A 526 10.61 8.95 15.49
N ASP A 527 10.62 8.71 16.80
CA ASP A 527 10.53 7.37 17.37
C ASP A 527 9.20 6.66 17.09
N GLN A 528 8.14 7.39 16.74
CA GLN A 528 6.85 6.81 16.37
C GLN A 528 6.77 6.36 14.90
N LEU A 529 7.69 6.80 14.04
CA LEU A 529 7.65 6.52 12.60
C LEU A 529 7.83 5.03 12.31
N CYS A 530 6.99 4.51 11.42
CA CYS A 530 7.16 3.18 10.84
C CYS A 530 8.08 3.22 9.61
N TYR A 531 8.51 2.06 9.14
CA TYR A 531 9.31 1.90 7.93
C TYR A 531 8.65 2.59 6.73
N ARG A 532 9.45 3.39 6.02
CA ARG A 532 9.06 4.25 4.89
C ARG A 532 7.97 5.29 5.21
N GLU A 533 7.55 5.48 6.46
CA GLU A 533 6.62 6.54 6.84
C GLU A 533 7.27 7.92 6.62
N ARG A 534 6.70 8.69 5.70
CA ARG A 534 7.11 10.07 5.44
C ARG A 534 6.38 11.00 6.38
N ARG A 535 7.15 11.81 7.10
CA ARG A 535 6.65 12.96 7.86
C ARG A 535 7.50 14.19 7.55
N THR A 536 6.85 15.33 7.41
CA THR A 536 7.50 16.62 7.13
C THR A 536 7.48 17.45 8.40
N PHE A 537 8.58 18.12 8.72
CA PHE A 537 8.69 19.04 9.84
C PHE A 537 9.33 20.34 9.35
N CYS A 538 8.79 21.49 9.76
CA CYS A 538 9.47 22.77 9.61
C CYS A 538 10.21 23.13 10.90
N ILE A 539 11.50 23.43 10.79
CA ILE A 539 12.37 23.74 11.92
C ILE A 539 12.65 25.24 11.92
N GLN A 540 12.30 25.92 13.01
CA GLN A 540 12.75 27.29 13.28
C GLN A 540 13.97 27.21 14.21
N ALA A 541 15.12 27.70 13.75
CA ALA A 541 16.36 27.71 14.50
C ALA A 541 17.12 29.03 14.30
N THR A 542 17.96 29.40 15.26
CA THR A 542 18.94 30.49 15.10
C THR A 542 20.29 29.87 14.76
N VAL A 543 20.91 30.29 13.67
CA VAL A 543 22.28 29.87 13.33
C VAL A 543 23.23 30.60 14.28
N THR A 544 23.87 29.86 15.19
CA THR A 544 24.79 30.41 16.20
C THR A 544 26.26 30.28 15.80
N VAL A 545 26.62 29.21 15.11
CA VAL A 545 27.96 28.93 14.58
C VAL A 545 27.81 28.21 13.24
N VAL A 546 28.71 28.48 12.28
CA VAL A 546 28.85 27.71 11.05
C VAL A 546 30.22 27.06 11.06
N THR A 547 30.27 25.73 11.12
CA THR A 547 31.50 24.94 11.09
C THR A 547 31.72 24.35 9.70
N TYR A 548 32.98 24.14 9.33
CA TYR A 548 33.35 23.46 8.09
C TYR A 548 34.17 22.22 8.44
N SER A 549 33.59 21.04 8.21
CA SER A 549 34.28 19.75 8.28
C SER A 549 34.28 19.10 6.90
N ARG A 550 35.38 18.39 6.58
CA ARG A 550 35.41 17.53 5.42
C ARG A 550 34.67 16.24 5.76
N ARG A 551 33.78 15.77 4.88
CA ARG A 551 33.00 14.55 5.11
C ARG A 551 33.93 13.35 5.38
N GLY A 552 33.93 12.86 6.62
CA GLY A 552 34.79 11.77 7.09
C GLY A 552 35.93 12.19 8.04
N GLU A 553 36.14 13.48 8.28
CA GLU A 553 37.07 14.01 9.30
C GLU A 553 36.28 14.53 10.52
N GLU A 554 36.84 14.38 11.74
CA GLU A 554 36.24 14.95 12.96
C GLU A 554 36.19 16.50 12.92
N GLU A 555 35.26 17.07 13.68
CA GLU A 555 34.91 18.50 13.59
C GLU A 555 36.08 19.44 13.91
N ARG A 556 36.50 20.24 12.92
CA ARG A 556 37.29 21.46 13.13
C ARG A 556 36.36 22.68 13.13
N CYS A 557 35.87 23.04 14.30
CA CYS A 557 34.98 24.19 14.48
C CYS A 557 35.70 25.51 14.19
N LEU A 558 35.39 26.13 13.05
CA LEU A 558 35.80 27.50 12.74
C LEU A 558 34.79 28.48 13.36
N PHE A 559 35.14 29.06 14.51
CA PHE A 559 34.29 30.02 15.21
C PHE A 559 34.27 31.39 14.51
N TRP A 560 33.28 31.60 13.64
CA TRP A 560 32.92 32.94 13.17
C TRP A 560 32.24 33.71 14.31
N THR A 561 33.02 34.46 15.10
CA THR A 561 32.49 35.46 16.03
C THR A 561 32.67 36.84 15.44
N ASP A 562 31.56 37.47 15.06
CA ASP A 562 31.54 38.86 14.61
C ASP A 562 31.68 39.78 15.83
N ARG A 563 32.92 39.96 16.29
CA ARG A 563 33.24 40.87 17.40
C ARG A 563 33.46 42.29 16.84
N PRO A 564 32.64 43.29 17.21
CA PRO A 564 32.96 44.68 16.91
C PRO A 564 34.29 45.04 17.57
N SER A 565 35.22 45.55 16.76
CA SER A 565 36.62 45.77 17.15
C SER A 565 36.77 46.87 18.20
N SER A 566 37.10 46.49 19.44
CA SER A 566 37.66 47.40 20.45
C SER A 566 39.19 47.26 20.48
N PHE A 567 39.87 48.26 19.94
CA PHE A 567 41.33 48.39 20.04
C PHE A 567 41.75 48.69 21.49
N SER A 568 42.76 47.98 22.01
CA SER A 568 43.73 48.50 22.98
C SER A 568 44.99 47.62 23.01
N PRO A 569 46.18 48.16 23.39
CA PRO A 569 47.46 47.61 22.94
C PRO A 569 48.29 46.89 24.02
N SER A 570 49.41 46.31 23.59
CA SER A 570 50.49 45.66 24.39
C SER A 570 50.12 44.32 25.03
N SER A 571 51.03 43.35 25.19
CA SER A 571 52.50 43.46 25.25
C SER A 571 53.24 42.32 24.51
N SER A 572 54.56 42.50 24.38
CA SER A 572 55.49 41.78 23.51
C SER A 572 55.96 40.41 24.03
N SER A 573 56.08 39.44 23.13
CA SER A 573 57.25 38.53 23.06
C SER A 573 57.34 37.82 21.69
N SER A 574 58.46 37.98 21.00
CA SER A 574 58.87 37.16 19.84
C SER A 574 59.94 36.15 20.29
N PRO A 575 60.13 35.04 19.56
CA PRO A 575 61.05 35.02 18.39
C PRO A 575 60.31 34.56 17.11
N GLN A 576 60.61 35.08 15.90
CA GLN A 576 61.78 34.80 15.04
C GLN A 576 62.00 33.29 14.74
N LEU A 577 62.25 32.82 13.51
CA LEU A 577 62.28 33.43 12.15
C LEU A 577 62.28 32.31 11.07
N SER A 578 62.18 32.70 9.79
CA SER A 578 62.29 31.92 8.53
C SER A 578 60.96 31.42 7.92
N SER A 579 60.39 31.90 6.80
CA SER A 579 60.85 32.48 5.51
C SER A 579 60.84 31.49 4.34
N SER A 580 59.76 31.49 3.53
CA SER A 580 59.85 31.60 2.07
C SER A 580 58.46 31.61 1.40
N LEU A 581 58.14 32.72 0.74
CA LEU A 581 57.14 32.84 -0.35
C LEU A 581 57.88 33.43 -1.56
N PRO A 582 57.51 33.02 -2.77
CA PRO A 582 56.84 33.96 -3.71
C PRO A 582 55.72 33.25 -4.49
N SER A 583 54.80 33.87 -5.25
CA SER A 583 54.37 35.27 -5.48
C SER A 583 53.05 35.24 -6.28
N THR A 584 52.22 36.29 -6.23
CA THR A 584 51.00 36.44 -7.07
C THR A 584 51.33 37.08 -8.45
N PRO A 585 50.42 37.13 -9.46
CA PRO A 585 49.41 38.21 -9.50
C PRO A 585 48.07 38.00 -10.30
N ARG A 586 46.99 38.61 -9.77
CA ARG A 586 45.94 39.44 -10.44
C ARG A 586 44.87 38.90 -11.42
N SER A 587 43.77 39.69 -11.44
CA SER A 587 42.63 39.80 -12.39
C SER A 587 41.56 38.69 -12.37
N SER A 588 40.27 38.97 -12.58
CA SER A 588 39.56 40.26 -12.82
C SER A 588 38.04 40.15 -12.54
N ARG A 589 37.40 41.26 -12.16
CA ARG A 589 35.93 41.43 -12.03
C ARG A 589 35.34 41.97 -13.35
N PRO A 590 34.08 41.63 -13.71
CA PRO A 590 33.06 42.68 -13.86
C PRO A 590 31.70 42.35 -13.20
N PRO A 591 30.77 43.33 -13.06
CA PRO A 591 29.46 43.20 -12.39
C PRO A 591 28.30 42.96 -13.39
N PRO A 592 27.03 43.00 -12.92
CA PRO A 592 26.21 44.14 -13.38
C PRO A 592 25.23 44.76 -12.34
N SER A 593 24.77 45.97 -12.70
CA SER A 593 23.56 46.73 -12.33
C SER A 593 22.53 46.09 -11.36
N SER A 594 22.11 46.72 -10.25
CA SER A 594 21.35 47.99 -10.13
C SER A 594 20.00 48.02 -10.86
N PHE A 595 18.88 48.06 -10.13
CA PHE A 595 17.81 49.06 -10.26
C PHE A 595 16.85 48.99 -9.06
N SER A 596 16.50 50.14 -8.50
CA SER A 596 15.48 50.30 -7.45
C SER A 596 14.07 50.42 -8.08
N PRO A 597 13.00 50.42 -7.26
CA PRO A 597 12.45 51.74 -6.95
C PRO A 597 11.99 51.94 -5.49
N THR A 598 11.99 53.23 -5.17
CA THR A 598 11.48 53.92 -3.98
C THR A 598 10.00 53.70 -3.64
N SER A 599 9.71 53.73 -2.33
CA SER A 599 8.67 54.47 -1.56
C SER A 599 7.53 55.22 -2.31
N ALA A 600 6.35 55.49 -1.72
CA ALA A 600 5.99 55.62 -0.30
C ALA A 600 4.46 55.47 -0.02
N SER A 601 4.08 55.41 1.27
CA SER A 601 2.91 56.04 1.96
C SER A 601 1.60 56.34 1.19
N SER A 602 0.37 56.22 1.70
CA SER A 602 -0.24 55.88 3.02
C SER A 602 -1.80 55.84 2.82
N ALA A 603 -2.73 55.76 3.78
CA ALA A 603 -2.69 55.88 5.25
C ALA A 603 -3.85 55.14 5.97
N VAL A 604 -3.56 54.72 7.22
CA VAL A 604 -4.39 54.70 8.43
C VAL A 604 -5.92 54.93 8.32
N SER A 605 -6.68 53.99 8.89
CA SER A 605 -7.92 54.30 9.63
C SER A 605 -8.06 53.37 10.83
N ARG A 606 -8.18 53.95 12.03
CA ARG A 606 -8.37 53.23 13.30
C ARG A 606 -9.85 53.17 13.66
N SER A 607 -10.34 52.00 14.07
CA SER A 607 -11.54 51.90 14.91
C SER A 607 -11.43 50.71 15.87
N THR A 608 -11.42 51.01 17.16
CA THR A 608 -11.35 50.07 18.30
C THR A 608 -12.74 49.47 18.62
N PRO A 609 -12.85 48.48 19.54
CA PRO A 609 -13.82 47.39 19.38
C PRO A 609 -15.20 47.63 20.00
N ARG A 610 -16.17 46.79 19.58
CA ARG A 610 -17.45 46.55 20.27
C ARG A 610 -17.73 45.05 20.41
N THR A 611 -17.65 44.56 21.64
CA THR A 611 -18.62 43.59 22.20
C THR A 611 -20.02 44.25 22.26
N PRO A 612 -21.16 43.53 22.41
CA PRO A 612 -21.29 42.32 23.24
C PRO A 612 -22.35 41.27 22.81
N ILE A 613 -22.65 40.39 23.77
CA ILE A 613 -23.85 39.55 23.98
C ILE A 613 -23.87 38.14 23.39
N GLN A 614 -24.09 37.21 24.33
CA GLN A 614 -24.34 35.79 24.18
C GLN A 614 -25.80 35.53 23.78
N THR A 615 -26.05 34.52 22.95
CA THR A 615 -27.28 33.71 23.07
C THR A 615 -26.92 32.23 22.96
N ALA A 616 -27.39 31.43 23.91
CA ALA A 616 -27.05 30.02 24.01
C ALA A 616 -28.06 29.15 23.23
N GLY A 617 -27.55 28.25 22.38
CA GLY A 617 -28.33 27.27 21.63
C GLY A 617 -27.94 25.82 21.97
N SER A 618 -28.32 25.33 23.15
CA SER A 618 -27.99 23.96 23.60
C SER A 618 -28.90 22.92 22.94
N TRP A 619 -28.42 22.18 21.94
CA TRP A 619 -29.08 20.97 21.43
C TRP A 619 -28.32 19.70 21.83
N LYS A 620 -28.69 19.16 23.01
CA LYS A 620 -28.28 17.80 23.45
C LYS A 620 -28.94 16.75 22.55
N ARG A 621 -28.17 16.00 21.75
CA ARG A 621 -28.68 14.73 21.17
C ARG A 621 -28.68 13.65 22.26
N LYS A 622 -29.88 13.16 22.58
CA LYS A 622 -30.09 12.02 23.48
C LYS A 622 -29.51 10.75 22.86
N LEU A 623 -28.86 9.95 23.71
CA LEU A 623 -28.64 8.54 23.47
C LEU A 623 -30.01 7.83 23.47
N LEU A 624 -30.28 6.98 22.49
CA LEU A 624 -31.47 6.12 22.46
C LEU A 624 -31.03 4.70 22.15
N GLN A 625 -31.21 3.81 23.13
CA GLN A 625 -31.24 2.36 22.93
C GLN A 625 -32.53 1.96 22.20
N THR A 626 -32.47 0.83 21.48
CA THR A 626 -33.53 -0.10 21.00
C THR A 626 -33.10 -0.65 19.64
N ASP A 627 -33.39 -1.88 19.24
CA ASP A 627 -33.73 -3.09 20.01
C ASP A 627 -33.33 -4.32 19.19
N THR A 628 -33.06 -5.45 19.84
CA THR A 628 -32.78 -6.72 19.13
C THR A 628 -34.07 -7.44 18.70
N PRO A 629 -34.26 -7.80 17.42
CA PRO A 629 -35.26 -8.80 17.05
C PRO A 629 -34.75 -10.22 17.36
N LYS A 630 -35.60 -11.04 17.96
CA LYS A 630 -35.32 -12.43 18.34
C LYS A 630 -35.33 -13.38 17.13
N LYS A 631 -34.73 -14.55 17.33
CA LYS A 631 -34.78 -15.74 16.45
C LYS A 631 -36.14 -15.94 15.74
N ARG A 632 -36.10 -16.13 14.43
CA ARG A 632 -36.57 -17.38 13.82
C ARG A 632 -35.76 -17.68 12.55
#